data_AF-A0A969YMD3-F1
#
_entry.id   AF-A0A969YMD3-F1
#
_cell.length_a   1.000
_cell.length_b   1.000
_cell.length_c   1.000
_cell.angle_alpha   90.00
_cell.angle_beta   90.00
_cell.angle_gamma   90.00
#
_symmetry.space_group_name_H-M   'P 1'
#
loop_
_entity.id
_entity.type
_entity.pdbx_description
1 polymer ?
#
loop_
_entity_poly.entity_id
_entity_poly.type
_entity_poly.pdbx_seq_one_letter_code
_entity_poly.pdbx_strand_id
1 'polypeptide(L)' 'LLPGNLGVASGLLVGFAIGAGGIGVTLLGLIADTFGVPSALKCIGILPFLGFLFSLTLKYPLLPSEKAS' A
#
# COMPACT_ATOMS: atom_id res chain seq x y z
N LEU A 1 -0.15 18.08 -9.08
CA LEU A 1 -1.07 18.55 -8.02
C LEU A 1 -0.50 18.06 -6.68
N LEU A 2 0.27 18.77 -5.86
CA LEU A 2 0.62 20.18 -5.68
C LEU A 2 2.16 20.31 -5.67
N PRO A 3 2.80 21.06 -6.58
CA PRO A 3 4.23 21.36 -6.48
C PRO A 3 4.44 22.27 -5.26
N GLY A 4 5.05 21.74 -4.19
CA GLY A 4 5.37 22.46 -2.95
C GLY A 4 4.85 21.84 -1.65
N ASN A 5 3.85 20.94 -1.70
CA ASN A 5 3.21 20.38 -0.49
C ASN A 5 3.53 18.89 -0.29
N LEU A 6 4.83 18.56 -0.35
CA LEU A 6 5.33 17.20 -0.11
C LEU A 6 4.83 16.63 1.23
N GLY A 7 4.75 17.46 2.28
CA GLY A 7 4.27 17.05 3.61
C GLY A 7 2.79 16.63 3.66
N VAL A 8 1.91 17.30 2.89
CA VAL A 8 0.49 16.94 2.82
C VAL A 8 0.31 15.67 1.98
N ALA A 9 1.05 15.54 0.87
CA ALA A 9 1.02 14.35 0.04
C ALA A 9 1.51 13.11 0.81
N SER A 10 2.62 13.23 1.54
CA SER A 10 3.15 12.15 2.38
C SER A 10 2.22 11.84 3.56
N GLY A 11 1.66 12.86 4.21
CA GLY A 11 0.70 12.69 5.31
C GLY A 11 -0.56 11.94 4.88
N LEU A 12 -1.12 12.29 3.71
CA LEU A 12 -2.27 11.60 3.15
C LEU A 12 -1.94 10.15 2.76
N LEU A 13 -0.78 9.92 2.12
CA LEU A 13 -0.34 8.59 1.74
C LEU A 13 -0.17 7.68 2.96
N VAL A 14 0.54 8.16 3.98
CA VAL A 14 0.81 7.41 5.22
C VAL A 14 -0.50 7.19 5.98
N GLY A 15 -1.34 8.22 6.13
CA GLY A 15 -2.63 8.11 6.80
C GLY A 15 -3.56 7.11 6.10
N PHE A 16 -3.59 7.13 4.77
CA PHE A 16 -4.34 6.17 3.98
C PHE A 16 -3.79 4.75 4.12
N ALA A 17 -2.47 4.57 4.03
CA ALA A 17 -1.83 3.26 4.16
C ALA A 17 -2.11 2.63 5.53
N ILE A 18 -1.99 3.40 6.61
CA ILE A 18 -2.26 2.92 7.98
C ILE A 18 -3.75 2.64 8.16
N GLY A 19 -4.63 3.54 7.71
CA GLY A 19 -6.08 3.35 7.82
C GLY A 19 -6.57 2.11 7.06
N ALA A 20 -6.17 1.96 5.80
CA ALA A 20 -6.48 0.79 5.00
C ALA A 20 -5.87 -0.49 5.59
N GLY A 21 -4.64 -0.42 6.10
CA GLY A 21 -3.98 -1.53 6.78
C GLY A 21 -4.73 -1.99 8.03
N GLY A 22 -5.20 -1.06 8.88
CA GLY A 22 -5.96 -1.37 10.09
C GLY A 22 -7.30 -2.04 9.81
N ILE A 23 -8.04 -1.54 8.81
CA ILE A 23 -9.29 -2.17 8.36
C ILE A 23 -9.02 -3.58 7.82
N GLY A 24 -7.98 -3.73 6.98
CA GLY A 24 -7.58 -5.01 6.42
C GLY A 24 -7.19 -6.04 7.49
N VAL A 25 -6.40 -5.64 8.49
CA VAL A 25 -6.00 -6.53 9.60
C VAL A 25 -7.20 -6.95 10.45
N THR A 26 -8.16 -6.05 10.68
CA THR A 26 -9.36 -6.36 11.48
C THR A 26 -10.24 -7.40 10.77
N LEU A 27 -10.42 -7.24 9.46
CA LEU A 27 -11.12 -8.22 8.63
C LEU A 27 -10.39 -9.57 8.59
N LEU A 28 -9.05 -9.55 8.49
CA LEU A 28 -8.25 -10.77 8.56
C LEU A 28 -8.30 -11.45 9.93
N GLY A 29 -8.39 -10.68 11.02
CA GLY A 29 -8.60 -11.21 12.37
C GLY A 29 -9.94 -11.95 12.46
N LEU A 30 -11.02 -11.35 11.95
CA LEU A 30 -12.33 -12.00 11.83
C LEU A 30 -12.28 -13.31 11.04
N ILE A 31 -11.51 -13.34 9.95
CA ILE A 31 -11.30 -14.56 9.15
C ILE A 31 -10.44 -15.58 9.93
N ALA A 32 -9.44 -15.13 10.69
CA ALA A 32 -8.62 -16.01 11.52
C ALA A 32 -9.44 -16.66 12.65
N ASP A 33 -10.38 -15.92 13.23
CA ASP A 33 -11.24 -16.42 14.31
C ASP A 33 -12.28 -17.43 13.81
N THR A 34 -12.70 -17.32 12.54
CA THR A 34 -13.74 -18.18 11.94
C THR A 34 -13.18 -19.37 11.16
N PHE A 35 -12.11 -19.17 10.40
CA PHE A 35 -11.49 -20.18 9.52
C PHE A 35 -10.08 -20.61 9.97
N GLY A 36 -9.63 -20.11 11.11
CA GLY A 36 -8.31 -20.40 11.68
C GLY A 36 -7.18 -19.52 11.13
N VAL A 37 -6.13 -19.38 11.93
CA VAL A 37 -4.89 -18.66 11.61
C VAL A 37 -4.26 -19.04 10.25
N PRO A 38 -4.25 -20.31 9.80
CA PRO A 38 -3.66 -20.67 8.51
C PRO A 38 -4.32 -19.98 7.31
N SER A 39 -5.62 -19.71 7.40
CA SER A 39 -6.39 -19.04 6.35
C SER A 39 -6.02 -17.56 6.26
N ALA A 40 -5.90 -16.87 7.40
CA ALA A 40 -5.46 -15.48 7.44
C ALA A 40 -4.03 -15.29 6.94
N LEU A 41 -3.10 -16.20 7.27
CA LEU A 41 -1.73 -16.17 6.76
C LEU A 41 -1.67 -16.29 5.23
N LYS A 42 -2.48 -17.17 4.64
CA LYS A 42 -2.60 -17.29 3.18
C LYS A 42 -3.13 -15.99 2.55
N CYS A 43 -4.10 -15.32 3.18
CA CYS A 43 -4.61 -14.03 2.71
C CYS A 43 -3.53 -12.93 2.72
N ILE A 44 -2.73 -12.81 3.80
CA ILE A 44 -1.61 -11.85 3.86
C ILE A 44 -0.56 -12.18 2.80
N GLY A 45 -0.28 -13.46 2.56
CA GLY A 45 0.68 -13.88 1.53
C GLY A 45 0.31 -13.43 0.11
N ILE A 46 -0.97 -13.17 -0.16
CA ILE A 46 -1.48 -12.71 -1.46
C ILE A 46 -1.40 -11.18 -1.61
N LEU A 47 -1.41 -10.41 -0.51
CA LEU A 47 -1.34 -8.94 -0.55
C LEU A 47 -0.13 -8.39 -1.33
N PRO A 48 1.10 -8.90 -1.14
CA PRO A 48 2.27 -8.48 -1.91
C PRO A 48 2.12 -8.73 -3.41
N PHE A 49 1.43 -9.81 -3.79
CA PHE A 49 1.17 -10.13 -5.19
C PHE A 49 0.22 -9.13 -5.84
N LEU A 50 -0.81 -8.66 -5.12
CA LEU A 50 -1.63 -7.55 -5.58
C LEU A 50 -0.81 -6.26 -5.70
N GLY A 51 0.04 -5.96 -4.72
CA GLY A 51 0.95 -4.81 -4.77
C GLY A 51 1.86 -4.85 -5.99
N PHE A 52 2.38 -6.04 -6.32
CA PHE A 52 3.19 -6.26 -7.52
C PHE A 52 2.40 -5.99 -8.81
N LEU A 53 1.17 -6.49 -8.90
CA LEU A 53 0.30 -6.28 -10.06
C LEU A 53 -0.07 -4.79 -10.23
N PHE A 54 -0.32 -4.08 -9.13
CA PHE A 54 -0.50 -2.62 -9.14
C PHE A 54 0.77 -1.91 -9.58
N SER A 55 1.95 -2.37 -9.15
CA SER A 55 3.22 -1.78 -9.54
C SER A 55 3.49 -1.89 -11.04
N LEU A 56 3.03 -2.96 -11.70
CA LEU A 56 3.12 -3.10 -13.17
C LEU A 56 2.26 -2.08 -13.93
N THR A 57 1.17 -1.62 -13.31
CA THR A 57 0.29 -0.58 -13.89
C THR A 57 0.87 0.81 -13.70
N LEU A 58 1.80 0.98 -12.76
CA LEU A 58 2.47 2.25 -12.49
C LEU A 58 3.46 2.57 -13.61
N LYS A 59 3.12 3.57 -14.43
CA LYS A 59 4.02 4.09 -15.45
C LYS A 59 5.03 5.01 -14.77
N TYR A 60 6.31 4.62 -14.77
CA TYR A 60 7.37 5.42 -14.17
C TYR A 60 7.38 6.83 -14.79
N PRO A 61 7.15 7.90 -14.00
CA PRO A 61 7.44 9.24 -14.46
C PRO A 61 8.95 9.35 -14.61
N LEU A 62 9.42 9.66 -15.82
CA LEU A 62 10.83 9.96 -16.01
C LEU A 62 11.08 11.27 -15.27
N LEU A 63 11.75 11.18 -14.11
CA LEU A 63 12.24 12.36 -13.42
C LEU A 63 13.08 13.14 -14.43
N PRO A 64 12.81 14.44 -14.65
CA PRO A 64 13.78 15.29 -15.30
C PRO A 64 15.08 15.12 -14.52
N SER A 65 16.15 14.80 -15.25
CA SER A 65 17.52 14.88 -14.75
C SER A 65 17.75 16.29 -14.22
N GLU A 66 17.40 16.55 -12.96
CA GLU A 66 17.75 17.78 -12.29
C GLU A 66 19.25 17.69 -11.97
N LYS A 67 20.01 18.12 -12.99
CA LYS A 67 21.42 18.51 -12.95
C LYS A 67 22.42 17.39 -12.71
N ALA A 68 22.92 16.84 -13.81
CA ALA A 68 24.35 16.66 -13.92
C ALA A 68 25.00 18.05 -13.76
N SER A 69 25.88 18.17 -12.77
CA SER A 69 26.80 19.28 -12.48
C SER A 69 26.26 20.51 -11.75
#